data_AF-A0AAV8GUZ9-F1
#
_entry.id   AF-A0AAV8GUZ9-F1
#
_cell.length_a   1.000
_cell.length_b   1.000
_cell.length_c   1.000
_cell.angle_alpha   90.00
_cell.angle_beta   90.00
_cell.angle_gamma   90.00
#
_symmetry.space_group_name_H-M   'P 1'
#
loop_
_entity.id
_entity.type
_entity.pdbx_description
1 polymer ?
#
loop_
_entity_poly.entity_id
_entity_poly.type
_entity_poly.pdbx_seq_one_letter_code
_entity_poly.pdbx_strand_id
1 'polypeptide(L)'
;MENPLSEARQHSQTIIEERGKRIKLAAEIGLARSSSGRHWARALRRRLYRKPPQREYIVKNPTPLLKKEVPLVAEVVADVAEEKEEIEDKVRALQRLVPGGEEMEVDRLFEETADYIEALREQVGVMRALACILDGMESKDGDKL
;
A
#
# COMPACT_ATOMS: atom_id res chain seq x y z
N MET A 1 -2.81 -17.71 -39.72
CA MET A 1 -1.48 -18.14 -39.25
C MET A 1 -1.02 -17.07 -38.28
N GLU A 2 -1.09 -17.33 -36.99
CA GLU A 2 -0.66 -16.38 -35.96
C GLU A 2 0.87 -16.21 -36.02
N ASN A 3 1.35 -15.00 -35.78
CA ASN A 3 2.74 -14.62 -35.99
C ASN A 3 3.59 -15.03 -34.78
N PRO A 4 4.54 -15.97 -34.92
CA PRO A 4 5.32 -16.50 -33.80
C PRO A 4 6.17 -15.45 -33.07
N LEU A 5 6.51 -14.34 -33.75
CA LEU A 5 7.22 -13.21 -33.12
C LEU A 5 6.32 -12.41 -32.17
N SER A 6 5.01 -12.38 -32.40
CA SER A 6 4.05 -11.69 -31.53
C SER A 6 3.86 -12.44 -30.22
N GLU A 7 3.73 -13.77 -30.30
CA GLU A 7 3.54 -14.64 -29.12
C GLU A 7 4.77 -14.62 -28.20
N ALA A 8 5.98 -14.72 -28.76
CA ALA A 8 7.22 -14.66 -27.99
C ALA A 8 7.39 -13.33 -27.21
N ARG A 9 6.99 -12.21 -27.82
CA ARG A 9 6.98 -10.89 -27.18
C ARG A 9 5.96 -10.82 -26.05
N GLN A 10 4.74 -11.28 -26.29
CA GLN A 10 3.70 -11.33 -25.26
C GLN A 10 4.11 -12.21 -24.08
N HIS A 11 4.66 -13.40 -24.36
CA HIS A 11 5.12 -14.31 -23.32
C HIS A 11 6.23 -13.67 -22.46
N SER A 12 7.22 -13.05 -23.09
CA SER A 12 8.30 -12.34 -22.38
C SER A 12 7.76 -11.21 -21.50
N GLN A 13 6.79 -10.45 -22.01
CA GLN A 13 6.14 -9.37 -21.27
C GLN A 13 5.40 -9.90 -20.03
N THR A 14 4.63 -10.99 -20.18
CA THR A 14 3.93 -11.62 -19.05
C THR A 14 4.90 -12.11 -17.98
N ILE A 15 6.05 -12.68 -18.38
CA ILE A 15 7.08 -13.14 -17.43
C ILE A 15 7.64 -11.96 -16.63
N ILE A 16 7.93 -10.83 -17.27
CA ILE A 16 8.47 -9.63 -16.60
C ILE A 16 7.45 -9.08 -15.60
N GLU A 17 6.17 -9.00 -15.99
CA GLU A 17 5.10 -8.52 -15.11
C GLU A 17 4.90 -9.41 -13.89
N GLU A 18 4.85 -10.74 -14.08
CA GLU A 18 4.72 -11.68 -12.98
C GLU A 18 5.92 -11.66 -12.05
N ARG A 19 7.14 -11.55 -12.59
CA ARG A 19 8.35 -11.35 -11.78
C ARG A 19 8.25 -10.06 -10.95
N GLY A 20 7.83 -8.95 -11.57
CA GLY A 20 7.64 -7.67 -10.88
C GLY A 20 6.63 -7.76 -9.73
N LYS A 21 5.50 -8.43 -9.95
CA LYS A 21 4.49 -8.68 -8.91
C LYS A 21 5.06 -9.47 -7.73
N ARG A 22 5.85 -10.52 -7.99
CA ARG A 22 6.46 -11.36 -6.95
C ARG A 22 7.52 -10.60 -6.15
N ILE A 23 8.36 -9.81 -6.82
CA ILE A 23 9.36 -8.96 -6.16
C ILE A 23 8.67 -7.95 -5.25
N LYS A 24 7.63 -7.27 -5.75
CA LYS A 24 6.83 -6.33 -4.97
C LYS A 24 6.24 -6.98 -3.73
N LEU A 25 5.56 -8.12 -3.90
CA LEU A 25 4.96 -8.84 -2.79
C LEU A 25 6.00 -9.27 -1.75
N ALA A 26 7.16 -9.78 -2.20
CA ALA A 26 8.25 -10.18 -1.30
C ALA A 26 8.79 -8.99 -0.51
N ALA A 27 8.97 -7.83 -1.15
CA ALA A 27 9.42 -6.60 -0.50
C ALA A 27 8.39 -6.11 0.54
N GLU A 28 7.09 -6.09 0.20
CA GLU A 28 6.02 -5.68 1.11
C GLU A 28 5.86 -6.66 2.30
N ILE A 29 5.99 -7.98 2.08
CA ILE A 29 6.01 -8.98 3.15
C ILE A 29 7.24 -8.80 4.04
N GLY A 30 8.42 -8.59 3.46
CA GLY A 30 9.66 -8.35 4.20
C GLY A 30 9.56 -7.12 5.08
N LEU A 31 9.07 -6.02 4.52
CA LEU A 31 8.83 -4.76 5.22
C LEU A 31 7.90 -4.93 6.43
N ALA A 32 6.79 -5.64 6.25
CA ALA A 32 5.84 -5.85 7.33
C ALA A 32 6.37 -6.78 8.44
N ARG A 33 7.34 -7.66 8.11
CA ARG A 33 7.97 -8.57 9.06
C ARG A 33 9.07 -7.90 9.88
N SER A 34 9.87 -6.99 9.30
CA SER A 34 10.95 -6.28 10.01
C SER A 34 10.42 -5.25 11.00
N SER A 35 9.20 -4.76 10.80
CA SER A 35 8.66 -3.59 11.51
C SER A 35 8.09 -3.86 12.91
N SER A 36 8.66 -4.82 13.64
CA SER A 36 8.47 -5.07 15.09
C SER A 36 7.01 -5.10 15.61
N GLY A 37 6.02 -5.41 14.77
CA GLY A 37 4.62 -5.52 15.20
C GLY A 37 3.82 -4.20 15.24
N ARG A 38 4.35 -3.11 14.67
CA ARG A 38 3.66 -1.81 14.48
C ARG A 38 2.27 -1.97 13.85
N HIS A 39 1.34 -1.03 14.12
CA HIS A 39 -0.03 -1.16 13.61
C HIS A 39 -0.06 -1.18 12.08
N TRP A 40 0.68 -0.28 11.43
CA TRP A 40 0.75 -0.24 9.98
C TRP A 40 1.29 -1.55 9.40
N ALA A 41 2.25 -2.19 10.08
CA ALA A 41 2.82 -3.48 9.66
C ALA A 41 1.81 -4.63 9.79
N ARG A 42 0.93 -4.60 10.80
CA ARG A 42 -0.19 -5.55 10.92
C ARG A 42 -1.26 -5.32 9.87
N ALA A 43 -1.62 -4.06 9.61
CA ALA A 43 -2.59 -3.70 8.58
C ALA A 43 -2.09 -4.10 7.19
N LEU A 44 -0.81 -3.84 6.89
CA LEU A 44 -0.18 -4.26 5.65
C LEU A 44 -0.21 -5.79 5.49
N ARG A 45 0.13 -6.57 6.53
CA ARG A 45 -0.02 -8.04 6.50
C ARG A 45 -1.45 -8.49 6.21
N ARG A 46 -2.45 -7.88 6.86
CA ARG A 46 -3.87 -8.20 6.57
C ARG A 46 -4.21 -7.95 5.11
N ARG A 47 -3.73 -6.85 4.53
CA ARG A 47 -3.92 -6.53 3.10
C ARG A 47 -3.25 -7.56 2.18
N LEU A 48 -2.01 -7.97 2.48
CA LEU A 48 -1.24 -8.91 1.65
C LEU A 48 -1.74 -10.36 1.75
N TYR A 49 -2.18 -10.79 2.93
CA TYR A 49 -2.69 -12.15 3.17
C TYR A 49 -4.21 -12.26 3.07
N ARG A 50 -4.91 -11.19 2.70
CA ARG A 50 -6.34 -11.24 2.41
C ARG A 50 -6.55 -12.19 1.23
N LYS A 51 -6.89 -13.44 1.53
CA LYS A 51 -7.45 -14.35 0.53
C LYS A 51 -8.64 -13.63 -0.12
N PRO A 52 -8.74 -13.60 -1.46
CA PRO A 52 -9.98 -13.12 -2.09
C PRO A 52 -11.13 -13.93 -1.47
N PRO A 53 -12.27 -13.30 -1.14
CA PRO A 53 -13.38 -14.06 -0.58
C PRO A 53 -13.70 -15.19 -1.56
N GLN A 54 -13.58 -16.44 -1.10
CA GLN A 54 -14.21 -17.57 -1.74
C GLN A 54 -15.68 -17.15 -1.86
N ARG A 55 -16.25 -17.18 -3.08
CA ARG A 55 -17.67 -16.88 -3.30
C ARG A 55 -18.51 -17.86 -2.48
N GLU A 56 -18.74 -17.57 -1.22
CA GLU A 56 -19.81 -18.16 -0.43
C GLU A 56 -21.03 -17.28 -0.65
N TYR A 57 -22.01 -17.87 -1.33
CA TYR A 57 -23.37 -17.36 -1.39
C TYR A 57 -23.90 -17.26 0.04
N ILE A 58 -23.75 -16.10 0.65
CA ILE A 58 -24.43 -15.78 1.91
C ILE A 58 -25.39 -14.63 1.61
N VAL A 59 -26.66 -15.01 1.43
CA VAL A 59 -27.80 -14.09 1.47
C VAL A 59 -27.83 -13.47 2.88
N LYS A 60 -27.52 -12.18 2.97
CA LYS A 60 -27.84 -11.33 4.13
C LYS A 60 -28.48 -10.05 3.60
N ASN A 61 -29.78 -9.94 3.81
CA ASN A 61 -30.59 -8.77 3.49
C ASN A 61 -30.03 -7.51 4.14
N PRO A 62 -29.86 -6.39 3.41
CA PRO A 62 -29.82 -5.08 4.04
C PRO A 62 -31.24 -4.50 4.07
N THR A 63 -31.87 -4.54 5.25
CA THR A 63 -33.03 -3.70 5.56
C THR A 63 -32.63 -2.22 5.51
N PRO A 64 -33.42 -1.32 4.91
CA PRO A 64 -33.09 0.10 4.80
C PRO A 64 -33.65 0.86 6.00
N LEU A 65 -32.82 1.56 6.78
CA LEU A 65 -33.33 2.42 7.84
C LEU A 65 -32.63 3.78 7.90
N LEU A 66 -33.36 4.74 7.33
CA LEU A 66 -33.68 6.07 7.86
C LEU A 66 -32.56 7.12 7.97
N LYS A 67 -32.60 8.00 6.96
CA LYS A 67 -32.22 9.41 7.03
C LYS A 67 -32.81 10.08 8.26
N LYS A 68 -32.01 10.89 8.96
CA LYS A 68 -32.51 11.88 9.91
C LYS A 68 -31.71 13.19 9.73
N GLU A 69 -32.33 14.12 8.99
CA GLU A 69 -32.12 15.58 9.13
C GLU A 69 -32.70 15.98 10.50
N VAL A 70 -32.29 17.00 11.27
CA VAL A 70 -32.06 18.46 11.10
C VAL A 70 -31.57 18.97 12.50
N PRO A 71 -31.31 20.28 12.82
CA PRO A 71 -31.00 21.46 12.01
C PRO A 71 -29.76 22.26 12.46
N LEU A 72 -29.45 23.24 11.61
CA LEU A 72 -28.48 24.33 11.63
C LEU A 72 -28.71 25.37 12.75
N VAL A 73 -27.63 25.81 13.42
CA VAL A 73 -27.51 27.17 13.97
C VAL A 73 -26.11 27.73 13.67
N ALA A 74 -26.08 28.80 12.88
CA ALA A 74 -24.93 29.67 12.59
C ALA A 74 -24.75 30.66 13.77
N GLU A 75 -23.68 31.42 13.99
CA GLU A 75 -22.69 32.04 13.11
C GLU A 75 -21.68 32.76 14.04
N VAL A 76 -20.37 32.50 13.93
CA VAL A 76 -19.24 33.45 14.10
C VAL A 76 -17.91 32.66 14.15
N VAL A 77 -17.38 32.22 12.99
CA VAL A 77 -15.94 31.90 12.75
C VAL A 77 -15.80 31.41 11.30
N ALA A 78 -15.81 32.32 10.32
CA ALA A 78 -15.64 31.93 8.91
C ALA A 78 -14.19 31.53 8.57
N ASP A 79 -13.21 32.23 9.16
CA ASP A 79 -11.78 32.05 8.84
C ASP A 79 -11.19 30.76 9.46
N VAL A 80 -11.52 30.48 10.73
CA VAL A 80 -11.05 29.28 11.45
C VAL A 80 -11.74 28.00 10.96
N ALA A 81 -12.94 28.11 10.40
CA ALA A 81 -13.69 26.97 9.89
C ALA A 81 -13.08 26.42 8.58
N GLU A 82 -12.61 27.30 7.69
CA GLU A 82 -11.94 26.92 6.44
C GLU A 82 -10.60 26.23 6.72
N GLU A 83 -9.79 26.79 7.62
CA GLU A 83 -8.51 26.19 8.04
C GLU A 83 -8.72 24.79 8.67
N LYS A 84 -9.77 24.64 9.49
CA LYS A 84 -10.11 23.36 10.10
C LYS A 84 -10.54 22.31 9.08
N GLU A 85 -11.33 22.68 8.08
CA GLU A 85 -11.74 21.79 6.99
C GLU A 85 -10.52 21.31 6.18
N GLU A 86 -9.58 22.22 5.87
CA GLU A 86 -8.35 21.89 5.16
C GLU A 86 -7.45 20.91 5.96
N ILE A 87 -7.34 21.11 7.27
CA ILE A 87 -6.59 20.19 8.15
C ILE A 87 -7.24 18.81 8.16
N GLU A 88 -8.56 18.73 8.29
CA GLU A 88 -9.29 17.46 8.26
C GLU A 88 -9.09 16.71 6.93
N ASP A 89 -9.07 17.41 5.81
CA ASP A 89 -8.77 16.82 4.50
C ASP A 89 -7.35 16.27 4.39
N LYS A 90 -6.36 17.01 4.91
CA LYS A 90 -4.97 16.54 4.97
C LYS A 90 -4.82 15.29 5.85
N VAL A 91 -5.52 15.25 6.99
CA VAL A 91 -5.56 14.07 7.86
C VAL A 91 -6.19 12.89 7.13
N ARG A 92 -7.33 13.07 6.45
CA ARG A 92 -7.97 12.02 5.64
C ARG A 92 -7.05 11.50 4.53
N ALA A 93 -6.32 12.39 3.87
CA ALA A 93 -5.33 12.02 2.86
C ALA A 93 -4.21 11.15 3.47
N LEU A 94 -3.70 11.52 4.65
CA LEU A 94 -2.67 10.77 5.35
C LEU A 94 -3.17 9.38 5.80
N GLN A 95 -4.39 9.29 6.32
CA GLN A 95 -5.03 8.03 6.72
C GLN A 95 -5.12 7.01 5.57
N ARG A 96 -5.34 7.49 4.32
CA ARG A 96 -5.38 6.63 3.13
C ARG A 96 -3.99 6.15 2.68
N LEU A 97 -2.93 6.88 3.01
CA LEU A 97 -1.55 6.55 2.64
C LEU A 97 -0.95 5.53 3.61
N VAL A 98 -1.21 5.67 4.91
CA VAL A 98 -0.68 4.77 5.94
C VAL A 98 -1.51 3.48 5.97
N PRO A 99 -0.90 2.29 5.90
CA PRO A 99 -1.63 1.04 6.02
C PRO A 99 -2.44 0.98 7.32
N GLY A 100 -3.77 0.88 7.21
CA GLY A 100 -4.67 0.87 8.37
C GLY A 100 -4.91 2.25 9.00
N GLY A 101 -4.46 3.34 8.36
CA GLY A 101 -4.60 4.70 8.87
C GLY A 101 -6.06 5.17 9.02
N GLU A 102 -6.98 4.65 8.21
CA GLU A 102 -8.42 4.97 8.30
C GLU A 102 -9.05 4.61 9.67
N GLU A 103 -8.45 3.67 10.41
CA GLU A 103 -8.89 3.24 11.74
C GLU A 103 -8.09 3.92 12.87
N MET A 104 -7.16 4.82 12.56
CA MET A 104 -6.25 5.45 13.53
C MET A 104 -6.74 6.83 13.99
N GLU A 105 -6.59 7.09 15.28
CA GLU A 105 -6.64 8.42 15.86
C GLU A 105 -5.44 9.27 15.41
N VAL A 106 -5.59 10.59 15.41
CA VAL A 106 -4.64 11.54 14.80
C VAL A 106 -3.24 11.45 15.40
N ASP A 107 -3.09 11.38 16.73
CA ASP A 107 -1.78 11.31 17.38
C ASP A 107 -1.02 10.05 16.97
N ARG A 108 -1.70 8.89 17.02
CA ARG A 108 -1.13 7.62 16.58
C ARG A 108 -0.83 7.62 15.08
N LEU A 109 -1.67 8.26 14.27
CA LEU A 109 -1.45 8.34 12.83
C LEU A 109 -0.10 8.99 12.51
N PHE A 110 0.27 10.06 13.21
CA PHE A 110 1.56 10.72 13.00
C PHE A 110 2.75 9.86 13.42
N GLU A 111 2.66 9.19 14.58
CA GLU A 111 3.69 8.26 15.03
C GLU A 111 3.91 7.13 14.03
N GLU A 112 2.82 6.43 13.64
CA GLU A 112 2.88 5.33 12.68
C GLU A 112 3.31 5.82 11.27
N THR A 113 3.01 7.06 10.90
CA THR A 113 3.48 7.69 9.66
C THR A 113 5.00 7.83 9.66
N ALA A 114 5.57 8.38 10.75
CA ALA A 114 7.01 8.58 10.85
C ALA A 114 7.76 7.24 10.71
N ASP A 115 7.27 6.22 11.41
CA ASP A 115 7.81 4.86 11.32
C ASP A 115 7.65 4.26 9.92
N TYR A 116 6.50 4.48 9.27
CA TYR A 116 6.25 3.94 7.94
C TYR A 116 7.16 4.61 6.89
N ILE A 117 7.42 5.91 7.00
CA ILE A 117 8.38 6.63 6.16
C ILE A 117 9.78 6.04 6.32
N GLU A 118 10.23 5.81 7.56
CA GLU A 118 11.54 5.19 7.82
C GLU A 118 11.64 3.80 7.18
N ALA A 119 10.62 2.97 7.38
CA ALA A 119 10.57 1.63 6.83
C ALA A 119 10.58 1.63 5.28
N LEU A 120 9.87 2.56 4.63
CA LEU A 120 9.89 2.72 3.18
C LEU A 120 11.29 3.12 2.66
N ARG A 121 11.99 3.99 3.40
CA ARG A 121 13.37 4.40 3.04
C ARG A 121 14.33 3.20 3.14
N GLU A 122 14.22 2.40 4.19
CA GLU A 122 14.99 1.16 4.35
C GLU A 122 14.68 0.15 3.23
N GLN A 123 13.40 -0.05 2.89
CA GLN A 123 12.98 -0.93 1.80
C GLN A 123 13.68 -0.56 0.49
N VAL A 124 13.64 0.72 0.11
CA VAL A 124 14.29 1.23 -1.10
C VAL A 124 15.81 1.06 -1.01
N GLY A 125 16.40 1.31 0.16
CA GLY A 125 17.84 1.09 0.41
C GLY A 125 18.27 -0.36 0.17
N VAL A 126 17.54 -1.32 0.75
CA VAL A 126 17.79 -2.75 0.58
C VAL A 126 17.63 -3.17 -0.89
N MET A 127 16.57 -2.73 -1.56
CA MET A 127 16.35 -3.05 -2.97
C MET A 127 17.46 -2.51 -3.87
N ARG A 128 17.96 -1.30 -3.61
CA ARG A 128 19.11 -0.74 -4.33
C ARG A 128 20.38 -1.53 -4.07
N ALA A 129 20.66 -1.90 -2.83
CA ALA A 129 21.83 -2.72 -2.50
C ALA A 129 21.79 -4.08 -3.20
N LEU A 130 20.62 -4.74 -3.21
CA LEU A 130 20.43 -6.00 -3.93
C LEU A 130 20.63 -5.85 -5.44
N ALA A 131 20.09 -4.79 -6.04
CA ALA A 131 20.30 -4.50 -7.45
C ALA A 131 21.79 -4.31 -7.77
N CYS A 132 22.51 -3.51 -6.98
CA CYS A 132 23.95 -3.32 -7.16
C CYS A 132 24.76 -4.63 -7.03
N ILE A 133 24.38 -5.50 -6.09
CA ILE A 133 25.03 -6.80 -5.91
C ILE A 133 24.78 -7.67 -7.15
N LEU A 134 23.54 -7.74 -7.64
CA LEU A 134 23.16 -8.55 -8.79
C LEU A 134 23.85 -8.05 -10.08
N ASP A 135 23.86 -6.73 -10.32
CA ASP A 135 24.57 -6.13 -11.46
C ASP A 135 26.09 -6.44 -11.41
N GLY A 136 26.67 -6.42 -10.20
CA GLY A 136 28.07 -6.78 -9.98
C GLY A 136 28.39 -8.28 -10.13
N MET A 137 27.39 -9.16 -9.95
CA MET A 137 27.52 -10.60 -10.18
C MET A 137 27.59 -10.91 -11.69
N GLU A 138 26.80 -10.20 -12.51
CA GLU A 138 26.81 -10.36 -13.97
C GLU A 138 28.18 -10.01 -14.60
N SER A 139 29.01 -9.23 -13.92
CA SER A 139 30.34 -8.82 -14.39
C SER A 139 31.46 -9.85 -14.14
N LYS A 140 31.25 -10.86 -13.29
CA LYS A 140 32.31 -11.84 -12.91
C LYS A 140 32.23 -13.18 -13.64
N ASP A 141 31.12 -13.46 -14.31
CA ASP A 141 30.94 -14.71 -15.06
C ASP A 141 31.48 -14.64 -16.50
N GLY A 142 31.95 -13.47 -16.96
CA GLY A 142 32.51 -13.25 -18.31
C GLY A 142 34.03 -13.34 -18.43
N ASP A 143 34.79 -13.46 -17.33
CA ASP A 143 36.26 -13.34 -17.32
C ASP A 143 36.98 -14.70 -17.15
N LYS A 144 36.30 -15.78 -17.51
CA LYS A 144 36.90 -17.11 -17.69
C LYS A 144 36.56 -17.61 -19.08
N LEU A 145 37.36 -17.21 -20.08
CA LEU A 145 37.69 -17.97 -21.30
C LEU A 145 38.88 -17.30 -21.99
#